data_AF-A0A7L3I6G0-F1
#
_entry.id   AF-A0A7L3I6G0-F1
#
_cell.length_a   1.000
_cell.length_b   1.000
_cell.length_c   1.000
_cell.angle_alpha   90.00
_cell.angle_beta   90.00
_cell.angle_gamma   90.00
#
_symmetry.space_group_name_H-M   'P 1'
#
loop_
_entity.id
_entity.type
_entity.pdbx_description
1 polymer ?
#
loop_
_entity_poly.entity_id
_entity_poly.type
_entity_poly.pdbx_seq_one_letter_code
_entity_poly.pdbx_strand_id
1 'polypeptide(L)'
;GTAVPVLLLLLLGTAPARAQPSCLRFPELLPAKLRELRVKFEEIKDYFQSKDDDLSIQLLSSDLLEEFKGSLGCQSVSEMMGFYLDEVLPGAMRTSTPHQHSMGELGNLLLSLRAMMRRC
;
A
#
# COMPACT_ATOMS: atom_id res chain seq x y z
N GLY A 1 -7.95 22.39 -42.91
CA GLY A 1 -9.03 22.07 -41.95
C GLY A 1 -8.66 20.89 -41.08
N THR A 2 -7.76 21.10 -40.10
CA THR A 2 -7.24 20.05 -39.20
C THR A 2 -7.35 20.43 -37.72
N ALA A 3 -8.01 21.56 -37.40
CA ALA A 3 -8.13 22.06 -36.03
C ALA A 3 -9.28 21.39 -35.24
N VAL A 4 -10.23 20.78 -35.93
CA VAL A 4 -11.44 20.18 -35.33
C VAL A 4 -11.16 18.90 -34.53
N PRO A 5 -10.28 17.97 -34.96
CA PRO A 5 -10.02 16.72 -34.22
C PRO A 5 -9.28 16.95 -32.90
N VAL A 6 -8.39 17.96 -32.84
CA VAL A 6 -7.59 18.27 -31.64
C VAL A 6 -8.46 18.88 -30.55
N LEU A 7 -9.42 19.73 -30.92
CA LEU A 7 -10.34 20.35 -29.98
C LEU A 7 -11.30 19.32 -29.34
N LEU A 8 -11.66 18.27 -30.08
CA LEU A 8 -12.54 17.21 -29.57
C LEU A 8 -11.85 16.33 -28.51
N LEU A 9 -10.54 16.07 -28.66
CA LEU A 9 -9.74 15.31 -27.68
C LEU A 9 -9.53 16.09 -26.37
N LEU A 10 -9.41 17.43 -26.45
CA LEU A 10 -9.27 18.29 -25.27
C LEU A 10 -10.57 18.38 -24.45
N LEU A 11 -11.74 18.26 -25.10
CA LEU A 11 -13.05 18.32 -24.43
C LEU A 11 -13.44 17.01 -23.72
N LEU A 12 -12.83 15.87 -24.07
CA LEU A 12 -13.01 14.62 -23.31
C LEU A 12 -12.15 14.57 -22.03
N GLY A 13 -11.17 15.46 -21.89
CA GLY A 13 -10.23 15.49 -20.75
C GLY A 13 -10.75 16.18 -19.49
N THR A 14 -11.93 16.82 -19.52
CA THR A 14 -12.43 17.65 -18.42
C THR A 14 -13.74 17.15 -17.81
N ALA A 15 -14.10 15.89 -18.01
CA ALA A 15 -15.07 15.28 -17.10
C ALA A 15 -14.38 15.23 -15.73
N PRO A 16 -14.86 15.95 -14.69
CA PRO A 16 -14.35 15.74 -13.36
C PRO A 16 -14.49 14.24 -13.11
N ALA A 17 -13.38 13.56 -12.82
CA ALA A 17 -13.42 12.20 -12.32
C ALA A 17 -14.41 12.25 -11.16
N ARG A 18 -15.63 11.73 -11.40
CA ARG A 18 -16.73 11.89 -10.46
C ARG A 18 -16.34 11.04 -9.28
N ALA A 19 -15.68 11.68 -8.29
CA ALA A 19 -15.14 10.99 -7.13
C ALA A 19 -16.29 10.14 -6.59
N GLN A 20 -16.09 8.82 -6.53
CA GLN A 20 -17.10 7.98 -5.91
C GLN A 20 -17.37 8.57 -4.52
N PRO A 21 -18.64 8.65 -4.06
CA PRO A 21 -18.95 9.24 -2.74
C PRO A 21 -18.09 8.66 -1.61
N SER A 22 -17.63 7.41 -1.75
CA SER A 22 -16.69 6.73 -0.85
C SER A 22 -15.27 7.34 -0.82
N CYS A 23 -14.80 7.95 -1.91
CA CYS A 23 -13.48 8.55 -2.02
C CYS A 23 -13.39 9.97 -1.45
N LEU A 24 -14.53 10.65 -1.30
CA LEU A 24 -14.56 12.01 -0.72
C LEU A 24 -14.02 12.07 0.71
N ARG A 25 -14.09 10.95 1.44
CA ARG A 25 -13.59 10.85 2.82
C ARG A 25 -12.24 10.16 2.93
N PHE A 26 -11.63 9.80 1.81
CA PHE A 26 -10.40 9.00 1.84
C PHE A 26 -9.24 9.71 2.53
N PRO A 27 -8.94 11.00 2.24
CA PRO A 27 -7.84 11.71 2.90
C PRO A 27 -7.99 11.74 4.43
N GLU A 28 -9.22 11.88 4.94
CA GLU A 28 -9.51 11.91 6.37
C GLU A 28 -9.44 10.52 7.02
N LEU A 29 -9.74 9.46 6.26
CA LEU A 29 -9.70 8.08 6.74
C LEU A 29 -8.30 7.46 6.69
N LEU A 30 -7.44 7.93 5.79
CA LEU A 30 -6.11 7.37 5.58
C LEU A 30 -5.25 7.35 6.87
N PRO A 31 -5.16 8.43 7.68
CA PRO A 31 -4.42 8.39 8.94
C PRO A 31 -4.94 7.32 9.92
N ALA A 32 -6.26 7.12 10.00
CA ALA A 32 -6.87 6.10 10.85
C ALA A 32 -6.53 4.69 10.36
N LYS A 33 -6.59 4.44 9.05
CA LYS A 33 -6.19 3.16 8.45
C LYS A 33 -4.72 2.83 8.68
N LEU A 34 -3.84 3.82 8.56
CA LEU A 34 -2.42 3.65 8.87
C LEU A 34 -2.19 3.41 10.36
N ARG A 35 -3.00 3.99 11.25
CA ARG A 35 -2.94 3.70 12.69
C ARG A 35 -3.37 2.26 12.99
N GLU A 36 -4.46 1.78 12.39
CA GLU A 36 -4.91 0.39 12.52
C GLU A 36 -3.81 -0.60 12.11
N LEU A 37 -3.16 -0.37 10.96
CA LEU A 37 -2.02 -1.17 10.50
C LEU A 37 -0.87 -1.21 11.52
N ARG A 38 -0.48 -0.05 12.05
CA ARG A 38 0.61 0.04 13.05
C ARG A 38 0.27 -0.70 14.33
N VAL A 39 -0.92 -0.48 14.87
CA VAL A 39 -1.38 -1.17 16.09
C VAL A 39 -1.41 -2.68 15.87
N LYS A 40 -1.85 -3.14 14.69
CA LYS A 40 -1.89 -4.57 14.40
C LYS A 40 -0.50 -5.19 14.27
N PHE A 41 0.45 -4.47 13.69
CA PHE A 41 1.84 -4.91 13.58
C PHE A 41 2.50 -5.10 14.95
N GLU A 42 2.18 -4.26 15.94
CA GLU A 42 2.74 -4.39 17.30
C GLU A 42 2.47 -5.77 17.93
N GLU A 43 1.37 -6.45 17.59
CA GLU A 43 1.06 -7.79 18.11
C GLU A 43 2.05 -8.89 17.67
N ILE A 44 2.75 -8.68 16.55
CA ILE A 44 3.66 -9.67 15.95
C ILE A 44 5.12 -9.19 15.92
N LYS A 45 5.36 -7.91 16.20
CA LYS A 45 6.67 -7.24 16.10
C LYS A 45 7.75 -7.98 16.88
N ASP A 46 7.52 -8.22 18.18
CA ASP A 46 8.52 -8.80 19.07
C ASP A 46 8.90 -10.23 18.63
N TYR A 47 7.93 -11.01 18.15
CA TYR A 47 8.20 -12.33 17.59
C TYR A 47 9.13 -12.24 16.37
N PHE A 48 8.81 -11.42 15.37
CA PHE A 48 9.62 -11.33 14.16
C PHE A 48 10.99 -10.69 14.39
N GLN A 49 11.09 -9.71 15.29
CA GLN A 49 12.38 -9.14 15.70
C GLN A 49 13.25 -10.17 16.44
N SER A 50 12.65 -11.05 17.25
CA SER A 50 13.39 -12.13 17.92
C SER A 50 13.86 -13.25 16.99
N LYS A 51 13.38 -13.26 15.73
CA LYS A 51 13.75 -14.23 14.69
C LYS A 51 14.72 -13.67 13.66
N ASP A 52 15.04 -12.39 13.75
CA ASP A 52 15.96 -11.72 12.85
C ASP A 52 17.36 -11.64 13.48
N ASP A 53 18.24 -12.53 13.04
CA ASP A 53 19.62 -12.59 13.51
C ASP A 53 20.55 -11.65 12.71
N ASP A 54 20.07 -11.09 11.59
CA ASP A 54 20.87 -10.32 10.62
C ASP A 54 20.68 -8.81 10.78
N LEU A 55 20.79 -8.30 12.02
CA LEU A 55 20.56 -6.89 12.37
C LEU A 55 21.49 -5.88 11.67
N SER A 56 22.54 -6.36 11.01
CA SER A 56 23.45 -5.52 10.21
C SER A 56 22.93 -5.20 8.80
N ILE A 57 21.91 -5.93 8.33
CA ILE A 57 21.35 -5.79 6.99
C ILE A 57 20.06 -4.99 7.07
N GLN A 58 20.05 -3.82 6.43
CA GLN A 58 18.82 -3.06 6.25
C GLN A 58 18.17 -3.43 4.90
N LEU A 59 17.09 -4.22 4.94
CA LEU A 59 16.37 -4.61 3.72
C LEU A 59 15.66 -3.42 3.04
N LEU A 60 15.05 -2.53 3.83
CA LEU A 60 14.36 -1.34 3.32
C LEU A 60 15.17 -0.09 3.65
N SER A 61 15.91 0.43 2.67
CA SER A 61 16.82 1.58 2.82
C SER A 61 16.15 2.93 2.53
N SER A 62 16.90 4.02 2.73
CA SER A 62 16.48 5.37 2.33
C SER A 62 16.25 5.51 0.83
N ASP A 63 16.92 4.70 0.02
CA ASP A 63 16.83 4.79 -1.45
C ASP A 63 15.42 4.42 -1.91
N LEU A 64 14.81 3.40 -1.29
CA LEU A 64 13.42 3.03 -1.56
C LEU A 64 12.44 4.17 -1.22
N LEU A 65 12.72 4.94 -0.16
CA LEU A 65 11.89 6.09 0.18
C LEU A 65 12.00 7.20 -0.87
N GLU A 66 13.19 7.42 -1.43
CA GLU A 66 13.37 8.37 -2.51
C GLU A 66 12.70 7.91 -3.81
N GLU A 67 12.71 6.60 -4.09
CA GLU A 67 11.90 6.02 -5.19
C GLU A 67 10.40 6.27 -5.00
N PHE A 68 9.88 6.12 -3.77
CA PHE A 68 8.47 6.39 -3.46
C PHE A 68 8.07 7.85 -3.69
N LYS A 69 9.01 8.79 -3.58
CA LYS A 69 8.77 10.22 -3.84
C LYS A 69 9.00 10.60 -5.31
N GLY A 70 9.67 9.72 -6.07
CA GLY A 70 10.03 9.95 -7.46
C GLY A 70 8.85 9.83 -8.43
N SER A 71 9.13 9.99 -9.72
CA SER A 71 8.14 9.88 -10.80
C SER A 71 7.49 8.49 -10.90
N LEU A 72 8.16 7.46 -10.41
CA LEU A 72 7.67 6.07 -10.37
C LEU A 72 7.05 5.70 -9.01
N GLY A 73 6.88 6.63 -8.08
CA GLY A 73 6.48 6.34 -6.70
C GLY A 73 5.18 5.56 -6.58
N CYS A 74 4.18 5.81 -7.43
CA CYS A 74 2.94 5.04 -7.46
C CYS A 74 3.18 3.56 -7.79
N GLN A 75 4.04 3.28 -8.77
CA GLN A 75 4.42 1.93 -9.15
C GLN A 75 5.20 1.26 -8.02
N SER A 76 6.25 1.92 -7.50
CA SER A 76 7.08 1.39 -6.41
C SER A 76 6.24 1.05 -5.17
N VAL A 77 5.30 1.91 -4.77
CA VAL A 77 4.39 1.63 -3.64
C VAL A 77 3.46 0.45 -3.96
N SER A 78 2.87 0.41 -5.16
CA SER A 78 1.97 -0.68 -5.57
C SER A 78 2.66 -2.05 -5.63
N GLU A 79 3.93 -2.06 -6.05
CA GLU A 79 4.80 -3.23 -6.06
C GLU A 79 5.19 -3.66 -4.65
N MET A 80 5.62 -2.72 -3.79
CA MET A 80 5.97 -3.03 -2.40
C MET A 80 4.79 -3.61 -1.61
N MET A 81 3.60 -3.00 -1.76
CA MET A 81 2.37 -3.55 -1.17
C MET A 81 2.03 -4.93 -1.73
N GLY A 82 2.29 -5.16 -3.02
CA GLY A 82 2.12 -6.48 -3.65
C GLY A 82 3.05 -7.53 -3.06
N PHE A 83 4.35 -7.25 -3.03
CA PHE A 83 5.37 -8.13 -2.47
C PHE A 83 5.04 -8.59 -1.05
N TYR A 84 4.61 -7.67 -0.17
CA TYR A 84 4.23 -8.05 1.19
C TYR A 84 2.99 -8.94 1.25
N LEU A 85 1.97 -8.67 0.42
CA LEU A 85 0.72 -9.43 0.39
C LEU A 85 0.90 -10.81 -0.25
N ASP A 86 1.70 -10.89 -1.31
CA ASP A 86 1.79 -12.04 -2.18
C ASP A 86 2.94 -12.99 -1.78
N GLU A 87 4.01 -12.45 -1.17
CA GLU A 87 5.22 -13.21 -0.83
C GLU A 87 5.52 -13.23 0.67
N VAL A 88 5.69 -12.06 1.29
CA VAL A 88 6.20 -11.98 2.68
C VAL A 88 5.21 -12.53 3.70
N LEU A 89 3.98 -12.00 3.75
CA LEU A 89 2.99 -12.41 4.74
C LEU A 89 2.59 -13.89 4.58
N PRO A 90 2.33 -14.42 3.37
CA PRO A 90 2.07 -15.84 3.19
C PRO A 90 3.24 -16.72 3.63
N GLY A 91 4.49 -16.29 3.41
CA GLY A 91 5.67 -16.98 3.91
C GLY A 91 5.74 -16.99 5.44
N ALA A 92 5.60 -15.82 6.05
CA ALA A 92 5.66 -15.61 7.50
C ALA A 92 4.55 -16.38 8.24
N MET A 93 3.34 -16.47 7.68
CA MET A 93 2.25 -17.26 8.27
C MET A 93 2.61 -18.74 8.44
N ARG A 94 3.45 -19.29 7.56
CA ARG A 94 3.87 -20.70 7.66
C ARG A 94 4.88 -20.95 8.78
N THR A 95 5.54 -19.92 9.31
CA THR A 95 6.60 -20.07 10.31
C THR A 95 6.09 -19.99 11.76
N SER A 96 4.86 -19.50 11.98
CA SER A 96 4.36 -19.25 13.34
C SER A 96 2.85 -19.43 13.50
N THR A 97 2.42 -20.62 13.90
CA THR A 97 1.00 -20.93 14.18
C THR A 97 0.34 -19.94 15.16
N PRO A 98 0.97 -19.55 16.29
CA PRO A 98 0.33 -18.62 17.24
C PRO A 98 0.06 -17.23 16.66
N HIS A 99 0.82 -16.81 15.64
CA HIS A 99 0.74 -15.46 15.06
C HIS A 99 0.03 -15.44 13.71
N GLN A 100 -0.37 -16.61 13.17
CA GLN A 100 -1.05 -16.75 11.87
C GLN A 100 -2.27 -15.85 11.77
N HIS A 101 -3.11 -15.82 12.80
CA HIS A 101 -4.31 -14.99 12.82
C HIS A 101 -3.95 -13.49 12.76
N SER A 102 -3.01 -13.02 13.58
CA SER A 102 -2.62 -11.61 13.57
C SER A 102 -1.95 -11.19 12.26
N MET A 103 -1.16 -12.05 11.63
CA MET A 103 -0.60 -11.83 10.29
C MET A 103 -1.67 -11.78 9.20
N GLY A 104 -2.65 -12.68 9.25
CA GLY A 104 -3.77 -12.68 8.30
C GLY A 104 -4.57 -11.38 8.37
N GLU A 105 -4.88 -10.92 9.59
CA GLU A 105 -5.56 -9.65 9.81
C GLU A 105 -4.73 -8.44 9.38
N LEU A 106 -3.41 -8.45 9.61
CA LEU A 106 -2.50 -7.43 9.11
C LEU A 106 -2.53 -7.37 7.57
N GLY A 107 -2.52 -8.54 6.91
CA GLY A 107 -2.67 -8.66 5.46
C GLY A 107 -4.02 -8.11 4.96
N ASN A 108 -5.12 -8.41 5.65
CA ASN A 108 -6.44 -7.89 5.31
C ASN A 108 -6.49 -6.35 5.40
N LEU A 109 -5.90 -5.76 6.44
CA LEU A 109 -5.80 -4.30 6.58
C LEU A 109 -4.98 -3.68 5.44
N LEU A 110 -3.85 -4.30 5.07
CA LEU A 110 -2.98 -3.81 3.99
C LEU A 110 -3.67 -3.93 2.62
N LEU A 111 -4.35 -5.03 2.36
CA LEU A 111 -5.14 -5.25 1.16
C LEU A 111 -6.28 -4.23 1.03
N SER A 112 -6.97 -3.95 2.14
CA SER A 112 -8.02 -2.93 2.20
C SER A 112 -7.48 -1.54 1.88
N LEU A 113 -6.33 -1.16 2.45
CA LEU A 113 -5.66 0.10 2.14
C LEU A 113 -5.27 0.18 0.66
N ARG A 114 -4.66 -0.88 0.10
CA ARG A 114 -4.28 -0.97 -1.32
C ARG A 114 -5.49 -0.79 -2.24
N ALA A 115 -6.60 -1.44 -1.91
CA ALA A 115 -7.84 -1.34 -2.67
C ALA A 115 -8.43 0.08 -2.62
N MET A 116 -8.34 0.75 -1.47
CA MET A 116 -8.80 2.12 -1.31
C MET A 116 -7.95 3.08 -2.14
N MET A 117 -6.62 2.98 -2.07
CA MET A 117 -5.65 3.78 -2.85
C MET A 117 -5.67 3.52 -4.36
N ARG A 118 -6.23 2.40 -4.81
CA ARG A 118 -6.42 2.11 -6.25
C ARG A 118 -7.72 2.69 -6.79
N ARG A 119 -8.73 2.77 -5.93
CA ARG A 119 -10.07 3.27 -6.27
C ARG A 119 -10.14 4.79 -6.17
N CYS A 120 -9.44 5.32 -5.18
CA CYS A 120 -9.29 6.73 -4.82
C CYS A 120 -7.79 7.05 -4.92
#